data_AF-A0A7K0A560-F1
#
_entry.id   AF-A0A7K0A560-F1
#
_cell.length_a   1.000
_cell.length_b   1.000
_cell.length_c   1.000
_cell.angle_alpha   90.00
_cell.angle_beta   90.00
_cell.angle_gamma   90.00
#
_symmetry.space_group_name_H-M   'P 1'
#
loop_
_entity.id
_entity.type
_entity.pdbx_description
1 polymer ?
#
loop_
_entity_poly.entity_id
_entity_poly.type
_entity_poly.pdbx_seq_one_letter_code
_entity_poly.pdbx_strand_id
1 'polypeptide(L)'
;MTEPKRRLVERITETGFLAGLEEMPLDELRSIRDECREGENEISFERRLCQARIDILTAELDRRRGSEAGDLLSRLPEILAAEGEASGEGRLPNRAPSFAIPRNADVPRRRVEEILGETTLARLPALQPQELQSIISALADHERALSEKRREIHEVLDRIQAEIVRRYTTGQADPTAALS
;
A
#
# COMPACT_ATOMS: atom_id res chain seq x y z
N MET A 1 -5.24 -29.58 -10.56
CA MET A 1 -5.91 -28.28 -10.76
C MET A 1 -5.38 -27.35 -9.69
N THR A 2 -4.36 -26.59 -10.02
CA THR A 2 -3.71 -25.66 -9.08
C THR A 2 -4.70 -24.53 -8.83
N GLU A 3 -5.22 -24.39 -7.62
CA GLU A 3 -6.00 -23.21 -7.25
C GLU A 3 -5.23 -21.97 -7.72
N PRO A 4 -5.86 -21.05 -8.46
CA PRO A 4 -5.21 -19.80 -8.78
C PRO A 4 -4.84 -19.17 -7.44
N LYS A 5 -3.53 -19.09 -7.14
CA LYS A 5 -3.02 -18.50 -5.89
C LYS A 5 -3.75 -17.18 -5.68
N ARG A 6 -4.75 -17.16 -4.78
CA ARG A 6 -5.46 -15.93 -4.42
C ARG A 6 -4.40 -14.95 -3.94
N ARG A 7 -4.50 -13.68 -4.37
CA ARG A 7 -3.50 -12.68 -3.95
C ARG A 7 -3.58 -12.59 -2.43
N LEU A 8 -2.44 -12.49 -1.74
CA LEU A 8 -2.37 -12.47 -0.28
C LEU A 8 -3.37 -11.48 0.34
N VAL A 9 -3.43 -10.27 -0.23
CA VAL A 9 -4.39 -9.23 0.11
C VAL A 9 -5.84 -9.70 0.02
N GLU A 10 -6.23 -10.39 -1.06
CA GLU A 10 -7.61 -10.87 -1.25
C GLU A 10 -8.00 -11.84 -0.13
N ARG A 11 -7.11 -12.80 0.17
CA ARG A 11 -7.32 -13.79 1.24
C ARG A 11 -7.50 -13.11 2.61
N ILE A 12 -6.69 -12.10 2.92
CA ILE A 12 -6.77 -11.38 4.21
C ILE A 12 -8.10 -10.63 4.34
N THR A 13 -8.60 -10.06 3.24
CA THR A 13 -9.86 -9.30 3.20
C THR A 13 -11.13 -10.16 3.10
N GLU A 14 -10.99 -11.49 3.02
CA GLU A 14 -12.15 -12.38 2.90
C GLU A 14 -12.98 -12.45 4.20
N THR A 15 -14.30 -12.49 4.04
CA THR A 15 -15.22 -12.72 5.15
C THR A 15 -14.91 -14.06 5.81
N GLY A 16 -14.61 -14.04 7.11
CA GLY A 16 -14.27 -15.23 7.88
C GLY A 16 -12.78 -15.56 7.95
N PHE A 17 -11.89 -14.70 7.42
CA PHE A 17 -10.43 -14.86 7.59
C PHE A 17 -10.01 -15.01 9.06
N LEU A 18 -10.74 -14.38 9.98
CA LEU A 18 -10.50 -14.42 11.43
C LEU A 18 -11.39 -15.44 12.17
N ALA A 19 -12.06 -16.36 11.48
CA ALA A 19 -12.87 -17.38 12.14
C ALA A 19 -11.98 -18.27 13.03
N GLY A 20 -12.38 -18.49 14.28
CA GLY A 20 -11.63 -19.32 15.23
C GLY A 20 -10.36 -18.69 15.80
N LEU A 21 -10.18 -17.37 15.67
CA LEU A 21 -8.98 -16.64 16.13
C LEU A 21 -8.61 -16.95 17.60
N GLU A 22 -9.61 -17.05 18.48
CA GLU A 22 -9.42 -17.32 19.91
C GLU A 22 -8.92 -18.74 20.21
N GLU A 23 -9.16 -19.70 19.31
CA GLU A 23 -8.79 -21.11 19.48
C GLU A 23 -7.43 -21.45 18.84
N MET A 24 -6.94 -20.61 17.92
CA MET A 24 -5.66 -20.84 17.23
C MET A 24 -4.49 -20.84 18.21
N PRO A 25 -3.44 -21.67 18.04
CA PRO A 25 -2.22 -21.58 18.86
C PRO A 25 -1.49 -20.24 18.66
N LEU A 26 -0.73 -19.79 19.67
CA LEU A 26 -0.06 -18.47 19.64
C LEU A 26 0.92 -18.34 18.46
N ASP A 27 1.65 -19.40 18.15
CA ASP A 27 2.60 -19.38 17.04
C ASP A 27 1.90 -19.23 15.68
N GLU A 28 0.72 -19.80 15.54
CA GLU A 28 -0.12 -19.61 14.34
C GLU A 28 -0.64 -18.17 14.26
N LEU A 29 -1.09 -17.58 15.38
CA LEU A 29 -1.46 -16.16 15.42
C LEU A 29 -0.31 -15.24 15.02
N ARG A 30 0.92 -15.54 15.49
CA ARG A 30 2.13 -14.79 15.11
C ARG A 30 2.41 -14.94 13.61
N SER A 31 2.30 -16.15 13.07
CA SER A 31 2.46 -16.41 11.64
C SER A 31 1.44 -15.64 10.79
N ILE A 32 0.15 -15.70 11.16
CA ILE A 32 -0.92 -14.98 10.47
C ILE A 32 -0.70 -13.47 10.56
N ARG A 33 -0.30 -12.94 11.72
CA ARG A 33 0.05 -11.51 11.87
C ARG A 33 1.16 -11.11 10.89
N ASP A 34 2.20 -11.93 10.76
CA ASP A 34 3.33 -11.60 9.90
C ASP A 34 2.98 -11.75 8.42
N GLU A 35 2.09 -12.68 8.05
CA GLU A 35 1.46 -12.72 6.71
C GLU A 35 0.60 -11.49 6.43
N CYS A 36 -0.20 -11.03 7.39
CA CYS A 36 -1.00 -9.82 7.24
C CYS A 36 -0.13 -8.56 7.12
N ARG A 37 1.00 -8.49 7.84
CA ARG A 37 1.99 -7.42 7.69
C ARG A 37 2.63 -7.43 6.31
N GLU A 38 2.91 -8.60 5.75
CA GLU A 38 3.37 -8.70 4.37
C GLU A 38 2.30 -8.17 3.40
N GLY A 39 1.04 -8.59 3.54
CA GLY A 39 -0.06 -8.08 2.70
C GLY A 39 -0.24 -6.56 2.80
N GLU A 40 -0.09 -6.00 4.01
CA GLU A 40 -0.08 -4.54 4.23
C GLU A 40 1.08 -3.84 3.53
N ASN A 41 2.27 -4.45 3.56
CA ASN A 41 3.45 -3.93 2.88
C ASN A 41 3.27 -3.97 1.36
N GLU A 42 2.74 -5.08 0.83
CA GLU A 42 2.45 -5.25 -0.59
C GLU A 42 1.47 -4.18 -1.11
N ILE A 43 0.42 -3.86 -0.36
CA ILE A 43 -0.57 -2.87 -0.78
C ILE A 43 -0.05 -1.43 -0.58
N SER A 44 0.70 -1.18 0.48
CA SER A 44 1.31 0.14 0.74
C SER A 44 2.37 0.49 -0.30
N PHE A 45 3.12 -0.51 -0.79
CA PHE A 45 4.06 -0.34 -1.90
C PHE A 45 3.36 0.06 -3.20
N GLU A 46 2.29 -0.65 -3.57
CA GLU A 46 1.51 -0.32 -4.77
C GLU A 46 0.83 1.05 -4.67
N ARG A 47 0.35 1.40 -3.47
CA ARG A 47 -0.24 2.72 -3.18
C ARG A 47 0.79 3.84 -3.39
N ARG A 48 1.98 3.73 -2.81
CA ARG A 48 3.08 4.71 -3.02
C ARG A 48 3.49 4.82 -4.49
N LEU A 49 3.47 3.71 -5.23
CA LEU A 49 3.73 3.74 -6.67
C LEU A 49 2.67 4.56 -7.43
N CYS A 50 1.39 4.47 -7.05
CA CYS A 50 0.34 5.30 -7.62
C CYS A 50 0.55 6.77 -7.28
N GLN A 51 0.86 7.08 -6.02
CA GLN A 51 1.10 8.45 -5.54
C GLN A 51 2.27 9.09 -6.30
N ALA A 52 3.44 8.44 -6.32
CA ALA A 52 4.60 8.91 -7.07
C ALA A 52 4.29 9.17 -8.56
N ARG A 53 3.50 8.29 -9.21
CA ARG A 53 3.08 8.49 -10.61
C ARG A 53 2.12 9.67 -10.76
N ILE A 54 1.17 9.86 -9.84
CA ILE A 54 0.28 11.03 -9.81
C ILE A 54 1.08 12.32 -9.68
N ASP A 55 2.05 12.36 -8.77
CA ASP A 55 2.87 13.55 -8.53
C ASP A 55 3.69 13.93 -9.76
N ILE A 56 4.31 12.94 -10.43
CA ILE A 56 5.04 13.15 -11.68
C ILE A 56 4.13 13.69 -12.79
N LEU A 57 2.94 13.10 -12.98
CA LEU A 57 2.01 13.53 -14.02
C LEU A 57 1.42 14.92 -13.73
N THR A 58 1.18 15.24 -12.46
CA THR A 58 0.68 16.54 -12.02
C THR A 58 1.73 17.61 -12.27
N ALA A 59 2.99 17.35 -11.91
CA ALA A 59 4.11 18.25 -12.19
C ALA A 59 4.29 18.50 -13.71
N GLU A 60 4.14 17.47 -14.54
CA GLU A 60 4.17 17.63 -16.00
C GLU A 60 3.00 18.49 -16.52
N LEU A 61 1.81 18.33 -15.94
CA LEU A 61 0.65 19.16 -16.30
C LEU A 61 0.86 20.63 -15.93
N ASP A 62 1.42 20.91 -14.76
CA ASP A 62 1.71 22.27 -14.30
C ASP A 62 2.85 22.92 -15.10
N ARG A 63 3.87 22.14 -15.47
CA ARG A 63 4.93 22.58 -16.39
C ARG A 63 4.35 23.01 -17.74
N ARG A 64 3.37 22.27 -18.29
CA ARG A 64 2.70 22.61 -19.56
C ARG A 64 1.82 23.85 -19.48
N ARG A 65 1.26 24.13 -18.32
CA ARG A 65 0.47 25.34 -18.06
C ARG A 65 1.35 26.59 -17.87
N GLY A 66 2.67 26.41 -17.75
CA GLY A 66 3.61 27.48 -17.46
C GLY A 66 3.62 27.91 -16.00
N SER A 67 2.95 27.16 -15.11
CA SER A 67 2.95 27.40 -13.67
C SER A 67 4.31 27.13 -13.03
N GLU A 68 5.11 26.27 -13.68
CA GLU A 68 6.33 25.69 -13.14
C GLU A 68 7.41 25.63 -14.23
N ALA A 69 8.61 26.11 -13.91
CA ALA A 69 9.74 26.16 -14.85
C ALA A 69 10.79 25.09 -14.52
N GLY A 70 11.49 24.61 -15.54
CA GLY A 70 12.58 23.63 -15.40
C GLY A 70 12.27 22.25 -16.00
N ASP A 71 13.30 21.41 -16.05
CA ASP A 71 13.19 20.04 -16.55
C ASP A 71 12.56 19.12 -15.50
N LEU A 72 11.58 18.30 -15.90
CA LEU A 72 10.84 17.41 -15.00
C LEU A 72 11.78 16.45 -14.27
N LEU A 73 12.79 15.90 -14.98
CA LEU A 73 13.75 14.96 -14.39
C LEU A 73 14.59 15.63 -13.30
N SER A 74 15.03 16.87 -13.52
CA SER A 74 15.80 17.63 -12.54
C SER A 74 15.03 17.89 -11.24
N ARG A 75 13.70 17.88 -11.30
CA ARG A 75 12.80 18.15 -10.17
C ARG A 75 12.23 16.91 -9.52
N LEU A 76 12.51 15.71 -10.02
CA LEU A 76 12.01 14.46 -9.43
C LEU A 76 12.25 14.34 -7.92
N PRO A 77 13.44 14.70 -7.37
CA PRO A 77 13.63 14.66 -5.93
C PRO A 77 12.68 15.57 -5.14
N GLU A 78 12.36 16.75 -5.68
CA GLU A 78 11.41 17.70 -5.08
C GLU A 78 9.97 17.18 -5.19
N ILE A 79 9.58 16.72 -6.39
CA ILE A 79 8.24 16.19 -6.69
C ILE A 79 7.91 15.00 -5.77
N LEU A 80 8.83 14.06 -5.61
CA LEU A 80 8.62 12.86 -4.80
C LEU A 80 8.81 13.11 -3.30
N ALA A 81 9.55 14.17 -2.91
CA ALA A 81 9.67 14.57 -1.50
C ALA A 81 8.42 15.30 -0.99
N ALA A 82 7.55 15.79 -1.88
CA ALA A 82 6.28 16.43 -1.52
C ALA A 82 5.30 15.47 -0.83
N GLU A 83 5.58 14.15 -0.81
CA GLU A 83 4.88 13.14 0.01
C GLU A 83 5.09 13.40 1.52
N GLY A 84 4.46 14.44 2.06
CA GLY A 84 4.67 14.82 3.46
C GLY A 84 3.71 15.85 4.04
N GLU A 85 3.04 16.67 3.22
CA GLU A 85 1.88 17.41 3.70
C GLU A 85 0.68 16.47 3.67
N ALA A 86 0.65 15.56 4.65
CA ALA A 86 -0.55 14.86 5.01
C ALA A 86 -1.67 15.92 5.11
N SER A 87 -2.64 15.84 4.20
CA SER A 87 -3.87 16.65 4.19
C SER A 87 -4.78 16.27 5.37
N GLY A 88 -4.24 16.37 6.57
CA GLY A 88 -4.93 16.19 7.82
C GLY A 88 -3.97 16.48 8.95
N GLU A 89 -4.44 17.25 9.93
CA GLU A 89 -3.94 17.28 11.31
C GLU A 89 -4.11 15.90 11.98
N GLY A 90 -3.65 14.85 11.29
CA GLY A 90 -3.80 13.46 11.65
C GLY A 90 -2.71 13.10 12.64
N ARG A 91 -3.13 12.53 13.77
CA ARG A 91 -2.25 11.81 14.71
C ARG A 91 -1.18 11.04 13.96
N LEU A 92 0.04 11.09 14.47
CA LEU A 92 1.13 10.19 14.07
C LEU A 92 0.57 8.78 13.89
N PRO A 93 0.92 8.08 12.80
CA PRO A 93 0.40 6.74 12.57
C PRO A 93 0.71 5.86 13.78
N ASN A 94 -0.31 5.14 14.29
CA ASN A 94 -0.19 4.26 15.45
C ASN A 94 0.81 3.09 15.23
N ARG A 95 1.28 2.90 14.00
CA ARG A 95 2.27 1.90 13.61
C ARG A 95 3.31 2.54 12.70
N ALA A 96 4.58 2.22 12.94
CA ALA A 96 5.66 2.63 12.05
C ALA A 96 5.41 2.09 10.63
N PRO A 97 5.47 2.93 9.59
CA PRO A 97 5.34 2.45 8.22
C PRO A 97 6.49 1.48 7.90
N SER A 98 6.15 0.36 7.26
CA SER A 98 7.15 -0.53 6.69
C SER A 98 7.72 0.09 5.41
N PHE A 99 9.04 0.24 5.40
CA PHE A 99 9.82 0.60 4.21
C PHE A 99 10.49 -0.62 3.56
N ALA A 100 10.21 -1.83 4.07
CA ALA A 100 10.72 -3.05 3.47
C ALA A 100 10.15 -3.23 2.05
N ILE A 101 10.97 -3.71 1.13
CA ILE A 101 10.50 -4.10 -0.20
C ILE A 101 9.64 -5.36 -0.04
N PRO A 102 8.38 -5.38 -0.52
CA PRO A 102 7.53 -6.55 -0.40
C PRO A 102 8.09 -7.72 -1.21
N ARG A 103 7.77 -8.95 -0.80
CA ARG A 103 8.28 -10.17 -1.45
C ARG A 103 7.88 -10.31 -2.91
N ASN A 104 6.77 -9.68 -3.30
CA ASN A 104 6.24 -9.68 -4.65
C ASN A 104 6.54 -8.38 -5.42
N ALA A 105 7.54 -7.60 -5.01
CA ALA A 105 7.89 -6.34 -5.68
C ALA A 105 8.31 -6.54 -7.15
N ASP A 106 8.81 -7.72 -7.49
CA ASP A 106 9.15 -8.15 -8.86
C ASP A 106 7.93 -8.54 -9.70
N VAL A 107 6.77 -8.75 -9.08
CA VAL A 107 5.53 -9.09 -9.78
C VAL A 107 4.89 -7.83 -10.35
N PRO A 108 4.66 -7.74 -11.68
CA PRO A 108 4.01 -6.59 -12.28
C PRO A 108 2.65 -6.30 -11.67
N ARG A 109 2.45 -5.05 -11.24
CA ARG A 109 1.17 -4.57 -10.71
C ARG A 109 0.22 -4.29 -11.85
N ARG A 110 -0.41 -5.36 -12.37
CA ARG A 110 -1.24 -5.35 -13.59
C ARG A 110 -2.13 -4.12 -13.73
N ARG A 111 -2.87 -3.73 -12.67
CA ARG A 111 -3.76 -2.57 -12.74
C ARG A 111 -3.01 -1.23 -12.88
N VAL A 112 -1.88 -1.08 -12.19
CA VAL A 112 -1.03 0.11 -12.30
C VAL A 112 -0.35 0.19 -13.68
N GLU A 113 0.07 -0.96 -14.23
CA GLU A 113 0.59 -1.07 -15.60
C GLU A 113 -0.48 -0.88 -16.68
N GLU A 114 -1.73 -1.29 -16.42
CA GLU A 114 -2.88 -1.03 -17.29
C GLU A 114 -3.21 0.47 -17.35
N ILE A 115 -3.14 1.17 -16.22
CA ILE A 115 -3.43 2.61 -16.14
C ILE A 115 -2.26 3.43 -16.71
N LEU A 116 -1.02 3.08 -16.36
CA LEU A 116 0.18 3.82 -16.76
C LEU A 116 1.37 2.88 -16.97
N GLY A 117 1.36 2.08 -18.03
CA GLY A 117 2.49 1.22 -18.38
C GLY A 117 3.69 1.98 -18.94
N GLU A 118 4.82 1.29 -19.07
CA GLU A 118 6.08 1.84 -19.63
C GLU A 118 5.90 2.49 -21.00
N THR A 119 5.04 1.90 -21.86
CA THR A 119 4.76 2.45 -23.20
C THR A 119 4.06 3.80 -23.13
N THR A 120 3.15 3.98 -22.18
CA THR A 120 2.43 5.25 -21.97
C THR A 120 3.39 6.31 -21.42
N LEU A 121 4.27 5.93 -20.48
CA LEU A 121 5.32 6.82 -19.95
C LEU A 121 6.31 7.27 -21.05
N ALA A 122 6.72 6.37 -21.94
CA ALA A 122 7.60 6.72 -23.05
C ALA A 122 6.97 7.75 -24.01
N ARG A 123 5.64 7.78 -24.09
CA ARG A 123 4.87 8.72 -24.93
C ARG A 123 4.37 9.95 -24.17
N LEU A 124 4.76 10.12 -22.90
CA LEU A 124 4.34 11.24 -22.05
C LEU A 124 4.45 12.61 -22.75
N PRO A 125 5.54 12.95 -23.47
CA PRO A 125 5.66 14.24 -24.16
C PRO A 125 4.60 14.47 -25.25
N ALA A 126 4.01 13.41 -25.79
CA ALA A 126 3.04 13.46 -26.89
C ALA A 126 1.58 13.39 -26.41
N LEU A 127 1.32 13.02 -25.15
CA LEU A 127 -0.03 13.00 -24.58
C LEU A 127 -0.60 14.42 -24.53
N GLN A 128 -1.92 14.57 -24.66
CA GLN A 128 -2.61 15.85 -24.46
C GLN A 128 -2.88 16.10 -22.98
N PRO A 129 -3.02 17.37 -22.54
CA PRO A 129 -3.34 17.71 -21.15
C PRO A 129 -4.59 17.00 -20.61
N GLN A 130 -5.61 16.80 -21.45
CA GLN A 130 -6.84 16.09 -21.06
C GLN A 130 -6.58 14.60 -20.81
N GLU A 131 -5.73 13.97 -21.63
CA GLU A 131 -5.34 12.57 -21.45
C GLU A 131 -4.57 12.37 -20.14
N LEU A 132 -3.64 13.30 -19.82
CA LEU A 132 -2.93 13.30 -18.53
C LEU A 132 -3.89 13.40 -17.35
N GLN A 133 -4.87 14.30 -17.43
CA GLN A 133 -5.87 14.47 -16.36
C GLN A 133 -6.72 13.20 -16.16
N SER A 134 -7.08 12.51 -17.25
CA SER A 134 -7.80 11.23 -17.18
C SER A 134 -6.96 10.13 -16.54
N ILE A 135 -5.66 10.03 -16.87
CA ILE A 135 -4.75 9.06 -16.27
C ILE A 135 -4.56 9.35 -14.77
N ILE A 136 -4.35 10.63 -14.40
CA ILE A 136 -4.25 11.04 -12.99
C ILE A 136 -5.51 10.63 -12.22
N SER A 137 -6.70 10.89 -12.77
CA SER A 137 -7.96 10.48 -12.14
C SER A 137 -8.05 8.96 -11.97
N ALA A 138 -7.68 8.19 -12.99
CA ALA A 138 -7.71 6.72 -12.90
C ALA A 138 -6.72 6.18 -11.85
N LEU A 139 -5.52 6.77 -11.74
CA LEU A 139 -4.56 6.43 -10.69
C LEU A 139 -5.07 6.80 -9.30
N ALA A 140 -5.70 7.97 -9.15
CA ALA A 140 -6.27 8.42 -7.88
C ALA A 140 -7.43 7.52 -7.43
N ASP A 141 -8.28 7.07 -8.36
CA ASP A 141 -9.35 6.12 -8.08
C ASP A 141 -8.80 4.76 -7.60
N HIS A 142 -7.73 4.29 -8.23
CA HIS A 142 -7.05 3.05 -7.83
C HIS A 142 -6.34 3.20 -6.47
N GLU A 143 -5.64 4.31 -6.25
CA GLU A 143 -5.02 4.64 -4.96
C GLU A 143 -6.06 4.62 -3.82
N ARG A 144 -7.24 5.22 -4.04
CA ARG A 144 -8.32 5.22 -3.06
C ARG A 144 -8.80 3.81 -2.73
N ALA A 145 -8.99 2.97 -3.74
CA ALA A 145 -9.36 1.57 -3.54
C ALA A 145 -8.27 0.77 -2.79
N LEU A 146 -6.99 1.04 -3.03
CA LEU A 146 -5.88 0.45 -2.26
C LEU A 146 -5.90 0.94 -0.81
N SER A 147 -6.18 2.23 -0.59
CA SER A 147 -6.28 2.85 0.73
C SER A 147 -7.46 2.31 1.55
N GLU A 148 -8.57 1.91 0.91
CA GLU A 148 -9.70 1.23 1.56
C GLU A 148 -9.32 -0.19 1.99
N LYS A 149 -8.79 -1.00 1.08
CA LYS A 149 -8.31 -2.36 1.40
C LYS A 149 -7.22 -2.37 2.46
N ARG A 150 -6.33 -1.36 2.46
CA ARG A 150 -5.31 -1.20 3.49
C ARG A 150 -5.91 -1.00 4.87
N ARG A 151 -7.01 -0.24 4.98
CA ARG A 151 -7.75 -0.05 6.24
C ARG A 151 -8.35 -1.38 6.71
N GLU A 152 -8.95 -2.16 5.82
CA GLU A 152 -9.46 -3.50 6.16
C GLU A 152 -8.36 -4.42 6.71
N ILE A 153 -7.18 -4.43 6.07
CA ILE A 153 -6.02 -5.20 6.56
C ILE A 153 -5.55 -4.70 7.94
N HIS A 154 -5.58 -3.39 8.18
CA HIS A 154 -5.23 -2.82 9.48
C HIS A 154 -6.21 -3.27 10.57
N GLU A 155 -7.52 -3.29 10.30
CA GLU A 155 -8.51 -3.82 11.24
C GLU A 155 -8.27 -5.30 11.56
N VAL A 156 -7.90 -6.10 10.55
CA VAL A 156 -7.53 -7.50 10.74
C VAL A 156 -6.29 -7.63 11.62
N LEU A 157 -5.24 -6.85 11.34
CA LEU A 157 -4.01 -6.82 12.13
C LEU A 157 -4.26 -6.40 13.58
N ASP A 158 -5.14 -5.44 13.81
CA ASP A 158 -5.47 -4.95 15.14
C ASP A 158 -6.21 -6.01 15.97
N ARG A 159 -7.13 -6.78 15.35
CA ARG A 159 -7.79 -7.92 16.00
C ARG A 159 -6.82 -9.02 16.38
N ILE A 160 -5.91 -9.40 15.48
CA ILE A 160 -4.87 -10.40 15.77
C ILE A 160 -3.95 -9.90 16.89
N GLN A 161 -3.54 -8.63 16.85
CA GLN A 161 -2.68 -8.05 17.87
C GLN A 161 -3.37 -7.98 19.24
N ALA A 162 -4.66 -7.63 19.27
CA ALA A 162 -5.47 -7.62 20.49
C ALA A 162 -5.55 -9.02 21.13
N GLU A 163 -5.75 -10.06 20.32
CA GLU A 163 -5.78 -11.45 20.81
C GLU A 163 -4.42 -11.90 21.35
N ILE A 164 -3.32 -11.59 20.65
CA ILE A 164 -1.97 -11.87 21.14
C ILE A 164 -1.72 -11.16 22.48
N VAL A 165 -2.08 -9.89 22.60
CA VAL A 165 -1.93 -9.12 23.85
C VAL A 165 -2.78 -9.72 24.97
N ARG A 166 -4.04 -10.11 24.69
CA ARG A 166 -4.93 -10.77 25.65
C ARG A 166 -4.29 -12.04 26.22
N ARG A 167 -3.63 -12.85 25.40
CA ARG A 167 -2.97 -14.09 25.86
C ARG A 167 -1.79 -13.83 26.78
N TYR A 168 -1.00 -12.80 26.50
CA TYR A 168 0.07 -12.38 27.41
C TYR A 168 -0.46 -11.84 28.73
N THR A 169 -1.51 -11.00 28.70
CA THR A 169 -2.06 -10.41 29.93
C THR A 169 -2.83 -11.40 30.79
N THR A 170 -3.41 -12.44 30.19
CA THR A 170 -4.13 -13.52 30.91
C THR A 170 -3.24 -14.69 31.33
N GLY A 171 -1.93 -14.65 31.02
CA GLY A 171 -0.98 -15.71 31.37
C GLY A 171 -1.10 -16.99 30.54
N GLN A 172 -1.85 -16.95 29.42
CA GLN A 172 -1.94 -18.03 28.44
C GLN A 172 -0.69 -18.13 27.54
N ALA A 173 0.23 -17.17 27.66
CA ALA A 173 1.51 -17.13 26.96
C ALA A 173 2.60 -16.50 27.85
N ASP A 174 3.82 -17.05 27.79
CA ASP A 174 4.98 -16.50 28.50
C ASP A 174 5.58 -15.31 27.72
N PRO A 175 5.64 -14.10 28.32
CA PRO A 175 6.26 -12.92 27.70
C PRO A 175 7.72 -13.15 27.27
N THR A 176 8.43 -14.05 27.95
CA THR A 176 9.83 -14.39 27.65
C THR A 176 9.99 -15.00 26.25
N ALA A 177 8.95 -15.67 25.74
CA ALA A 177 8.92 -16.22 24.38
C ALA A 177 8.86 -15.16 23.27
N ALA A 178 8.85 -13.86 23.60
CA ALA A 178 9.00 -12.76 22.65
C ALA A 178 10.44 -12.22 22.56
N LEU A 179 11.35 -12.70 23.42
CA LEU A 179 12.76 -12.27 23.49
C LEU A 179 13.73 -13.30 22.87
N SER A 180 13.23 -14.47 22.50
CA SER A 180 13.92 -15.54 21.77
C SER A 180 13.67 -15.44 20.27
#